data_AF-A0A4P5V5U0-F1
#
_entry.id   AF-A0A4P5V5U0-F1
#
_cell.length_a   1.000
_cell.length_b   1.000
_cell.length_c   1.000
_cell.angle_alpha   90.00
_cell.angle_beta   90.00
_cell.angle_gamma   90.00
#
_symmetry.space_group_name_H-M   'P 1'
#
loop_
_entity.id
_entity.type
_entity.pdbx_description
1 polymer ?
#
loop_
_entity_poly.entity_id
_entity_poly.type
_entity_poly.pdbx_seq_one_letter_code
_entity_poly.pdbx_strand_id
1 'polypeptide(L)' 'MVVLIIGMETFRGGPASTSQGATAVLEGTGAYRQGPERAMVTIVEFSDYQCPACKGLDTTVKRILASNRDRVALVYRN' A
#
# COMPACT_ATOMS: atom_id res chain seq x y z
N MET A 1 22.15 29.85 -29.53
CA MET A 1 22.55 28.67 -30.32
C MET A 1 23.40 27.74 -29.46
N VAL A 2 22.80 27.11 -28.44
CA VAL A 2 23.16 25.79 -27.88
C VAL A 2 21.90 25.32 -27.15
N VAL A 3 21.06 24.62 -27.90
CA VAL A 3 19.98 23.74 -27.43
C VAL A 3 20.42 22.33 -27.84
N LEU A 4 20.06 21.32 -27.05
CA LEU A 4 20.47 19.90 -27.10
C LEU A 4 21.85 19.62 -26.49
N ILE A 5 21.90 18.89 -25.37
CA ILE A 5 22.45 17.52 -25.23
C ILE A 5 22.28 17.14 -23.72
N ILE A 6 21.33 16.23 -23.43
CA ILE A 6 21.18 15.46 -22.17
C ILE A 6 20.80 16.33 -20.94
N GLY A 7 19.61 16.27 -20.38
CA GLY A 7 18.66 15.17 -20.28
C GLY A 7 18.13 15.24 -18.86
N MET A 8 16.80 15.32 -18.71
CA MET A 8 16.03 15.01 -17.52
C MET A 8 16.89 14.74 -16.28
N GLU A 9 17.08 15.74 -15.41
CA GLU A 9 17.38 15.43 -14.01
C GLU A 9 16.14 14.73 -13.46
N THR A 10 16.16 13.42 -13.68
CA THR A 10 15.30 12.44 -13.09
C THR A 10 15.31 12.74 -11.60
N PHE A 11 14.21 13.32 -11.10
CA PHE A 11 13.77 13.12 -9.74
C PHE A 11 13.69 11.60 -9.53
N ARG A 12 14.84 11.01 -9.19
CA ARG A 12 14.95 9.64 -8.70
C ARG A 12 14.20 9.64 -7.38
N GLY A 13 12.92 9.27 -7.43
CA GLY A 13 12.23 8.77 -6.25
C GLY A 13 13.12 7.70 -5.63
N GLY A 14 13.63 8.00 -4.43
CA GLY A 14 14.47 7.08 -3.68
C GLY A 14 13.76 5.74 -3.46
N PRO A 15 14.52 4.65 -3.26
CA PRO A 15 13.93 3.34 -3.06
C PRO A 15 13.03 3.41 -1.82
N ALA A 16 11.78 2.98 -1.97
CA ALA A 16 10.87 2.80 -0.86
C ALA A 16 11.57 2.00 0.25
N SER A 17 11.48 2.51 1.49
CA SER A 17 12.08 1.92 2.68
C SER A 17 11.82 0.43 2.72
N THR A 18 12.88 -0.33 2.54
CA THR A 18 12.82 -1.75 2.28
C THR A 18 12.86 -2.50 3.61
N SER A 19 11.68 -2.67 4.22
CA SER A 19 11.47 -3.63 5.31
C SER A 19 11.16 -5.01 4.71
N GLN A 20 12.09 -5.56 3.94
CA GLN A 20 11.93 -6.82 3.18
C GLN A 20 11.55 -8.03 4.04
N GLY A 21 11.83 -8.03 5.35
CA GLY A 21 11.44 -9.10 6.27
C GLY A 21 10.09 -8.92 6.95
N ALA A 22 9.57 -7.69 7.06
CA ALA A 22 8.33 -7.43 7.79
C ALA A 22 7.08 -7.82 6.99
N THR A 23 7.10 -7.66 5.66
CA THR A 23 5.94 -7.92 4.80
C THR A 23 5.55 -9.41 4.79
N ALA A 24 6.53 -10.32 4.83
CA ALA A 24 6.27 -11.77 4.82
C ALA A 24 5.54 -12.24 6.09
N VAL A 25 5.80 -11.61 7.24
CA VAL A 25 5.09 -11.92 8.50
C VAL A 25 3.64 -11.43 8.44
N LEU A 26 3.40 -10.30 7.76
CA LEU A 26 2.10 -9.65 7.72
C LEU A 26 1.20 -10.18 6.59
N GLU A 27 1.77 -10.65 5.48
CA GLU A 27 1.05 -11.25 4.32
C GLU A 27 1.01 -12.80 4.35
N GLY A 28 1.23 -13.41 5.52
CA GLY A 28 1.26 -14.88 5.67
C GLY A 28 -0.09 -15.59 5.55
N THR A 29 -0.09 -16.91 5.78
CA THR A 29 -1.28 -17.78 5.65
C THR A 29 -2.47 -17.24 6.44
N GLY A 30 -3.61 -17.06 5.76
CA GLY A 30 -4.86 -16.51 6.32
C GLY A 30 -5.00 -14.99 6.20
N ALA A 31 -4.10 -14.30 5.50
CA ALA A 31 -4.26 -12.90 5.14
C ALA A 31 -5.04 -12.78 3.82
N TYR A 32 -5.95 -11.81 3.74
CA TYR A 32 -6.64 -11.47 2.50
C TYR A 32 -6.04 -10.20 1.91
N ARG A 33 -5.57 -10.26 0.66
CA ARG A 33 -4.93 -9.13 -0.01
C ARG A 33 -5.81 -8.56 -1.11
N GLN A 34 -5.94 -7.23 -1.15
CA GLN A 34 -6.66 -6.48 -2.18
C GLN A 34 -5.81 -5.32 -2.70
N GLY A 35 -5.76 -5.17 -4.02
CA GLY A 35 -5.03 -4.09 -4.69
C GLY A 35 -3.83 -4.57 -5.53
N PRO A 36 -3.03 -3.64 -6.07
CA PRO A 36 -1.94 -3.96 -7.00
C PRO A 36 -0.85 -4.81 -6.32
N GLU A 37 -0.26 -5.75 -7.06
CA GLU A 37 0.83 -6.60 -6.53
C GLU A 37 2.04 -5.76 -6.09
N ARG A 38 2.38 -4.74 -6.88
CA ARG A 38 3.48 -3.80 -6.58
C ARG A 38 2.92 -2.46 -6.11
N ALA A 39 2.17 -2.49 -5.02
CA ALA A 39 1.70 -1.27 -4.36
C ALA A 39 2.88 -0.48 -3.79
N MET A 40 2.82 0.85 -3.89
CA MET A 40 3.79 1.74 -3.28
C MET A 40 3.63 1.78 -1.75
N VAL A 41 2.41 1.57 -1.26
CA VAL A 41 2.09 1.48 0.18
C VAL A 41 1.18 0.27 0.40
N THR A 42 1.50 -0.52 1.42
CA THR A 42 0.66 -1.63 1.88
C THR A 42 0.13 -1.32 3.26
N ILE A 43 -1.19 -1.33 3.42
CA ILE A 43 -1.89 -1.19 4.70
C ILE A 43 -2.18 -2.61 5.20
N VAL A 44 -1.77 -2.91 6.43
CA VAL A 44 -2.12 -4.18 7.08
C VAL A 44 -3.15 -3.88 8.17
N GLU A 45 -4.35 -4.40 7.98
CA GLU A 45 -5.48 -4.22 8.89
C GLU A 45 -5.70 -5.50 9.70
N PHE A 46 -5.56 -5.39 11.03
CA PHE A 46 -5.98 -6.41 11.98
C PHE A 46 -7.36 -6.03 12.51
N SER A 47 -8.39 -6.78 12.13
CA SER A 47 -9.78 -6.45 12.42
C SER A 47 -10.60 -7.70 12.67
N ASP A 48 -11.47 -7.65 13.69
CA ASP A 48 -12.45 -8.70 13.98
C ASP A 48 -13.85 -8.25 13.49
N TYR A 49 -14.56 -9.13 12.79
CA TYR A 49 -15.93 -8.87 12.34
C TYR A 49 -16.92 -8.54 13.47
N GLN A 50 -16.64 -8.95 14.71
CA GLN A 50 -17.48 -8.69 15.87
C GLN A 50 -17.11 -7.39 16.62
N CYS A 51 -16.04 -6.70 16.22
CA CYS A 51 -15.60 -5.48 16.87
C CYS A 51 -16.39 -4.24 16.37
N PRO A 52 -17.14 -3.53 17.25
CA PRO A 52 -17.92 -2.36 16.84
C PRO A 52 -17.06 -1.19 16.32
N ALA A 53 -15.84 -1.03 16.85
CA ALA A 53 -14.92 0.02 16.40
C ALA A 53 -14.37 -0.26 14.99
N CYS A 54 -14.04 -1.52 14.70
CA CYS A 54 -13.58 -1.95 13.37
C CYS A 54 -14.62 -1.68 12.28
N LYS A 55 -15.91 -1.85 12.60
CA LYS A 55 -17.01 -1.50 11.69
C LYS A 55 -16.99 -0.03 11.27
N GLY A 56 -16.62 0.89 12.17
CA GLY A 56 -16.47 2.31 11.85
C GLY A 56 -15.24 2.59 10.97
N LEU A 57 -14.16 1.85 11.16
CA LEU A 57 -12.91 2.00 10.42
C LEU A 57 -13.04 1.59 8.94
N ASP A 58 -13.80 0.53 8.65
CA ASP A 58 -14.02 -0.02 7.31
C ASP A 58 -14.38 1.04 6.26
N THR A 59 -15.23 2.01 6.62
CA THR A 59 -15.62 3.09 5.70
C THR A 59 -14.43 3.97 5.29
N THR A 60 -13.53 4.25 6.23
CA THR A 60 -12.34 5.07 5.99
C THR A 60 -11.33 4.32 5.12
N VAL A 61 -11.08 3.05 5.43
CA VAL A 61 -10.17 2.19 4.65
C VAL A 61 -10.65 2.05 3.21
N LYS A 62 -11.95 1.80 3.01
CA LYS A 62 -12.57 1.74 1.68
C LYS A 62 -12.40 3.03 0.89
N ARG A 63 -12.52 4.19 1.54
CA ARG A 63 -12.29 5.50 0.90
C ARG A 63 -10.84 5.67 0.47
N ILE A 64 -9.88 5.32 1.33
CA ILE A 64 -8.45 5.41 1.00
C ILE A 64 -8.12 4.53 -0.20
N LEU A 65 -8.60 3.28 -0.20
CA LEU A 65 -8.40 2.37 -1.32
C LEU A 65 -9.05 2.90 -2.61
N ALA A 66 -10.19 3.61 -2.50
CA ALA A 66 -10.89 4.18 -3.65
C ALA A 66 -10.13 5.34 -4.29
N SER A 67 -9.54 6.19 -3.47
CA SER A 67 -8.78 7.34 -3.96
C SER A 67 -7.36 6.98 -4.44
N ASN A 68 -6.85 5.77 -4.15
CA ASN A 68 -5.45 5.39 -4.41
C ASN A 68 -5.31 3.96 -5.00
N ARG A 69 -6.23 3.56 -5.89
CA ARG A 69 -6.36 2.20 -6.43
C ARG A 69 -5.07 1.65 -7.07
N ASP A 70 -4.24 2.52 -7.64
CA ASP A 70 -3.02 2.21 -8.36
C ASP A 70 -1.78 2.12 -7.45
N ARG A 71 -1.87 2.65 -6.23
CA ARG A 71 -0.71 2.84 -5.34
C ARG A 71 -0.82 2.13 -4.00
N VAL A 72 -2.03 1.81 -3.54
CA VAL A 72 -2.27 1.25 -2.20
C VAL A 72 -2.85 -0.16 -2.28
N ALA A 73 -2.24 -1.08 -1.54
CA ALA A 73 -2.82 -2.40 -1.26
C ALA A 73 -3.28 -2.48 0.20
N LEU A 74 -4.32 -3.29 0.44
CA LEU A 74 -4.79 -3.68 1.75
C LEU A 74 -4.51 -5.16 1.97
N VAL A 75 -4.04 -5.49 3.16
CA VAL A 75 -3.87 -6.84 3.68
C VAL A 75 -4.72 -6.94 4.94
N TYR A 76 -5.81 -7.69 4.88
CA TYR A 76 -6.74 -7.91 5.98
C TYR A 76 -6.41 -9.18 6.75
N ARG A 77 -6.44 -9.10 8.09
CA ARG A 77 -6.19 -10.17 9.03
C ARG A 77 -7.27 -10.12 10.12
N ASN A 78 -7.92 -11.26 10.40
CA ASN A 78 -8.85 -11.41 11.52
C ASN A 78 -8.19 -12.09 12.70
#